data_AF-A0A945H4K8-F1
#
_entry.id   AF-A0A945H4K8-F1
#
_cell.length_a   1.000
_cell.length_b   1.000
_cell.length_c   1.000
_cell.angle_alpha   90.00
_cell.angle_beta   90.00
_cell.angle_gamma   90.00
#
_symmetry.space_group_name_H-M   'P 1'
#
loop_
_entity.id
_entity.type
_entity.pdbx_description
1 polymer ?
#
loop_
_entity_poly.entity_id
_entity_poly.type
_entity_poly.pdbx_seq_one_letter_code
_entity_poly.pdbx_strand_id
1 'polypeptide(L)'
;MSQILTLPNLLSLSRVGLAIIMAWSVYHSSWYVAVTILWTAIFTDILDGHLARKKNLTSAIGGLMDHGSDAFFVTFTIAALTHHEWAPTALVLVIPAAFIQYMLDSKALAGQPLKASSLGRYNGISYFVFAGFPVMQLTLGITLIPFSWFVWIGWGLVVTSIISMVDRLVTLLSNKQ
;
A
#
# COMPACT_ATOMS: atom_id res chain seq x y z
N MET A 1 16.68 -11.98 -18.74
CA MET A 1 15.43 -11.20 -18.91
C MET A 1 14.15 -12.00 -18.57
N SER A 2 14.21 -13.32 -18.33
CA SER A 2 13.04 -14.19 -18.04
C SER A 2 12.55 -14.22 -16.58
N GLN A 3 13.21 -13.52 -15.64
CA GLN A 3 12.84 -13.57 -14.21
C GLN A 3 11.86 -12.47 -13.77
N ILE A 4 11.56 -11.47 -14.60
CA ILE A 4 10.69 -10.35 -14.25
C ILE A 4 9.24 -10.60 -14.70
N LEU A 5 9.03 -11.14 -15.90
CA LEU A 5 7.71 -11.42 -16.47
C LEU A 5 7.17 -12.80 -16.04
N THR A 6 7.07 -13.02 -14.73
CA THR A 6 6.39 -14.20 -14.18
C THR A 6 4.92 -13.88 -13.95
N LEU A 7 4.06 -14.91 -13.97
CA LEU A 7 2.63 -14.73 -13.69
C LEU A 7 2.36 -14.05 -12.33
N PRO A 8 3.04 -14.41 -11.22
CA PRO A 8 2.94 -13.66 -9.96
C PRO A 8 3.25 -12.17 -10.13
N ASN A 9 4.39 -11.83 -10.75
CA ASN A 9 4.79 -10.43 -10.89
C ASN A 9 3.83 -9.63 -11.80
N LEU A 10 3.23 -10.28 -12.81
CA LEU A 10 2.20 -9.65 -13.65
C LEU A 10 0.92 -9.35 -12.86
N LEU A 11 0.51 -10.26 -11.96
CA LEU A 11 -0.60 -10.00 -11.05
C LEU A 11 -0.27 -8.83 -10.11
N SER A 12 0.95 -8.79 -9.57
CA SER A 12 1.38 -7.65 -8.76
C SER A 12 1.35 -6.33 -9.55
N LEU A 13 1.86 -6.32 -10.79
CA LEU A 13 1.79 -5.14 -11.67
C LEU A 13 0.38 -4.73 -12.06
N SER A 14 -0.56 -5.69 -12.13
CA SER A 14 -1.96 -5.38 -12.44
C SER A 14 -2.56 -4.40 -11.43
N ARG A 15 -2.12 -4.44 -10.15
CA ARG A 15 -2.55 -3.50 -9.11
C ARG A 15 -2.18 -2.05 -9.42
N VAL A 16 -1.10 -1.79 -10.18
CA VAL A 16 -0.77 -0.43 -10.64
C VAL A 16 -1.84 0.09 -11.59
N GLY A 17 -2.30 -0.75 -12.53
CA GLY A 17 -3.41 -0.40 -13.42
C GLY A 17 -4.72 -0.23 -12.66
N LEU A 18 -5.02 -1.17 -11.74
CA LEU A 18 -6.21 -1.09 -10.88
C LEU A 18 -6.19 0.16 -10.00
N ALA A 19 -5.04 0.63 -9.54
CA ALA A 19 -4.92 1.84 -8.72
C ALA A 19 -5.43 3.08 -9.42
N ILE A 20 -5.17 3.21 -10.72
CA ILE A 20 -5.64 4.34 -11.53
C ILE A 20 -7.16 4.32 -11.64
N ILE A 21 -7.72 3.14 -11.95
CA ILE A 21 -9.18 2.96 -12.06
C ILE A 21 -9.84 3.17 -10.69
N MET A 22 -9.22 2.65 -9.62
CA MET A 22 -9.67 2.82 -8.24
C MET A 22 -9.74 4.30 -7.86
N ALA A 23 -8.66 5.05 -8.07
CA ALA A 23 -8.63 6.49 -7.79
C ALA A 23 -9.69 7.25 -8.60
N TRP A 24 -9.85 6.93 -9.88
CA TRP A 24 -10.89 7.53 -10.72
C TRP A 24 -12.30 7.21 -10.22
N SER A 25 -12.57 5.96 -9.83
CA SER A 25 -13.86 5.53 -9.29
C SER A 25 -14.17 6.20 -7.96
N VAL A 26 -13.20 6.29 -7.04
CA VAL A 26 -13.36 6.98 -5.76
C VAL A 26 -13.60 8.47 -5.98
N TYR A 27 -12.85 9.12 -6.87
CA TYR A 27 -13.02 10.53 -7.19
C TYR A 27 -14.45 10.85 -7.68
N HIS A 28 -14.99 10.02 -8.58
CA HIS A 28 -16.34 10.19 -9.13
C HIS A 28 -17.44 9.52 -8.28
N SER A 29 -17.13 9.09 -7.05
CA SER A 29 -18.10 8.45 -6.15
C SER A 29 -18.77 7.19 -6.73
N SER A 30 -18.10 6.49 -7.63
CA SER A 30 -18.56 5.24 -8.24
C SER A 30 -18.28 4.05 -7.32
N TRP A 31 -18.95 4.00 -6.17
CA TRP A 31 -18.62 3.10 -5.05
C TRP A 31 -18.70 1.61 -5.40
N TYR A 32 -19.70 1.19 -6.18
CA TYR A 32 -19.82 -0.21 -6.64
C TYR A 32 -18.67 -0.64 -7.56
N VAL A 33 -18.11 0.29 -8.34
CA VAL A 33 -16.93 0.01 -9.17
C VAL A 33 -15.69 -0.04 -8.28
N ALA A 34 -15.53 0.95 -7.39
CA ALA A 34 -14.41 1.02 -6.45
C ALA A 34 -14.32 -0.23 -5.56
N VAL A 35 -15.44 -0.73 -5.03
CA VAL A 35 -15.45 -1.95 -4.20
C VAL A 35 -15.08 -3.18 -5.02
N THR A 36 -15.50 -3.27 -6.28
CA THR A 36 -15.17 -4.38 -7.17
C THR A 36 -13.68 -4.40 -7.46
N ILE A 37 -13.09 -3.23 -7.68
CA ILE A 37 -11.65 -3.07 -7.88
C ILE A 37 -10.88 -3.41 -6.61
N LEU A 38 -11.35 -2.95 -5.44
CA LEU A 38 -10.76 -3.27 -4.15
C LEU A 38 -10.70 -4.78 -3.90
N TRP A 39 -11.83 -5.48 -4.10
CA TRP A 39 -11.87 -6.94 -3.96
C TRP A 39 -10.99 -7.66 -4.99
N THR A 40 -10.95 -7.15 -6.22
CA THR A 40 -10.07 -7.68 -7.27
C THR A 40 -8.61 -7.55 -6.86
N ALA A 41 -8.18 -6.38 -6.36
CA ALA A 41 -6.83 -6.13 -5.91
C ALA A 41 -6.42 -7.08 -4.77
N ILE A 42 -7.27 -7.22 -3.75
CA ILE A 42 -7.06 -8.15 -2.62
C ILE A 42 -6.95 -9.60 -3.12
N PHE A 43 -7.81 -10.01 -4.05
CA PHE A 43 -7.78 -11.37 -4.58
C PHE A 43 -6.52 -11.62 -5.40
N THR A 44 -6.10 -10.66 -6.23
CA THR A 44 -4.87 -10.78 -7.03
C THR A 44 -3.60 -10.84 -6.18
N ASP A 45 -3.55 -10.11 -5.07
CA ASP A 45 -2.46 -10.18 -4.08
C ASP A 45 -2.36 -11.58 -3.44
N ILE A 46 -3.48 -12.11 -2.96
CA ILE A 46 -3.49 -13.46 -2.37
C ILE A 46 -3.04 -14.51 -3.40
N LEU A 47 -3.51 -14.37 -4.64
CA LEU A 47 -3.17 -15.28 -5.72
C LEU A 47 -1.70 -15.20 -6.13
N ASP A 48 -1.11 -14.02 -6.21
CA ASP A 48 0.28 -13.88 -6.65
C ASP A 48 1.25 -14.50 -5.63
N GLY A 49 1.03 -14.26 -4.34
CA GLY A 49 1.82 -14.85 -3.27
C GLY A 49 1.66 -16.37 -3.20
N HIS A 50 0.43 -16.87 -3.42
CA HIS A 50 0.18 -18.30 -3.52
C HIS A 50 0.92 -18.94 -4.71
N LEU A 51 0.82 -18.36 -5.91
CA LEU A 51 1.50 -18.86 -7.10
C LEU A 51 3.02 -18.78 -6.99
N ALA A 52 3.55 -17.69 -6.42
CA ALA A 52 4.99 -17.51 -6.23
C ALA A 52 5.58 -18.61 -5.35
N ARG A 53 4.92 -18.92 -4.21
CA ARG A 53 5.33 -20.01 -3.31
C ARG A 53 5.15 -21.38 -3.96
N LYS A 54 3.99 -21.64 -4.58
CA LYS A 54 3.69 -22.94 -5.19
C LYS A 54 4.63 -23.28 -6.35
N LYS A 55 5.06 -22.29 -7.13
CA LYS A 55 5.94 -22.47 -8.29
C LYS A 55 7.42 -22.23 -7.98
N ASN A 56 7.80 -21.98 -6.72
CA ASN A 56 9.17 -21.59 -6.33
C ASN A 56 9.72 -20.40 -7.15
N LEU A 57 8.86 -19.41 -7.43
CA LEU A 57 9.18 -18.22 -8.20
C LEU A 57 9.43 -16.98 -7.32
N THR A 58 9.74 -17.19 -6.04
CA THR A 58 10.04 -16.10 -5.10
C THR A 58 11.37 -15.43 -5.45
N SER A 59 11.38 -14.11 -5.61
CA SER A 59 12.59 -13.33 -5.89
C SER A 59 12.56 -11.98 -5.19
N ALA A 60 13.74 -11.37 -4.96
CA ALA A 60 13.83 -10.04 -4.35
C ALA A 60 13.17 -8.96 -5.21
N ILE A 61 13.33 -9.03 -6.54
CA ILE A 61 12.67 -8.12 -7.48
C ILE A 61 11.16 -8.32 -7.47
N GLY A 62 10.67 -9.57 -7.45
CA GLY A 62 9.23 -9.86 -7.35
C GLY A 62 8.62 -9.30 -6.07
N GLY A 63 9.29 -9.46 -4.93
CA GLY A 63 8.86 -8.86 -3.67
C GLY A 63 8.88 -7.33 -3.67
N LEU A 64 9.85 -6.71 -4.37
CA LEU A 64 9.86 -5.25 -4.54
C LEU A 64 8.69 -4.77 -5.40
N MET A 65 8.37 -5.49 -6.49
CA MET A 65 7.24 -5.18 -7.35
C MET A 65 5.90 -5.33 -6.61
N ASP A 66 5.76 -6.41 -5.84
CA ASP A 66 4.60 -6.68 -4.99
C ASP A 66 4.33 -5.54 -4.00
N HIS A 67 5.27 -5.28 -3.09
CA HIS A 67 5.13 -4.22 -2.09
C HIS A 67 5.05 -2.81 -2.71
N GLY A 68 5.68 -2.59 -3.87
CA GLY A 68 5.65 -1.31 -4.58
C GLY A 68 4.30 -1.04 -5.25
N SER A 69 3.73 -2.04 -5.92
CA SER A 69 2.37 -1.97 -6.47
C SER A 69 1.33 -1.72 -5.39
N ASP A 70 1.52 -2.34 -4.22
CA ASP A 70 0.69 -2.15 -3.05
C ASP A 70 0.74 -0.72 -2.51
N ALA A 71 1.95 -0.20 -2.27
CA ALA A 71 2.14 1.18 -1.85
C ALA A 71 1.54 2.17 -2.87
N PHE A 72 1.65 1.88 -4.16
CA PHE A 72 1.06 2.68 -5.23
C PHE A 72 -0.48 2.65 -5.17
N PHE A 73 -1.08 1.46 -5.03
CA PHE A 73 -2.53 1.28 -4.94
C PHE A 73 -3.14 2.04 -3.76
N VAL A 74 -2.56 1.91 -2.57
CA VAL A 74 -3.08 2.64 -1.38
C VAL A 74 -2.86 4.14 -1.50
N THR A 75 -1.72 4.58 -2.05
CA THR A 75 -1.42 6.02 -2.20
C THR A 75 -2.43 6.69 -3.13
N PHE A 76 -2.73 6.08 -4.28
CA PHE A 76 -3.69 6.62 -5.25
C PHE A 76 -5.13 6.59 -4.72
N THR A 77 -5.50 5.52 -4.03
CA THR A 77 -6.82 5.43 -3.37
C THR A 77 -6.97 6.52 -2.32
N ILE A 78 -5.98 6.70 -1.45
CA ILE A 78 -5.99 7.73 -0.41
C ILE A 78 -5.97 9.12 -1.02
N ALA A 79 -5.20 9.36 -2.09
CA ALA A 79 -5.22 10.64 -2.80
C ALA A 79 -6.64 10.99 -3.29
N ALA A 80 -7.37 10.02 -3.85
CA ALA A 80 -8.77 10.25 -4.23
C ALA A 80 -9.69 10.47 -3.01
N LEU A 81 -9.42 9.84 -1.86
CA LEU A 81 -10.16 10.11 -0.61
C LEU A 81 -9.90 11.53 -0.06
N THR A 82 -8.72 12.13 -0.32
CA THR A 82 -8.45 13.51 0.09
C THR A 82 -9.33 14.54 -0.62
N HIS A 83 -9.77 14.25 -1.85
CA HIS A 83 -10.72 15.08 -2.59
C HIS A 83 -12.08 15.17 -1.88
N HIS A 84 -12.45 14.13 -1.13
CA HIS A 84 -13.67 14.10 -0.31
C HIS A 84 -13.44 14.58 1.14
N GLU A 85 -12.25 15.09 1.45
CA GLU A 85 -11.83 15.52 2.80
C GLU A 85 -11.83 14.38 3.84
N TRP A 86 -11.80 13.12 3.42
CA TRP A 86 -11.84 11.95 4.33
C TRP A 86 -10.46 11.43 4.73
N ALA A 87 -9.40 12.03 4.21
CA ALA A 87 -8.03 11.69 4.53
C ALA A 87 -7.16 12.95 4.53
N PRO A 88 -6.15 13.05 5.42
CA PRO A 88 -5.19 14.14 5.37
C PRO A 88 -4.28 13.99 4.15
N THR A 89 -4.05 15.11 3.46
CA THR A 89 -3.15 15.19 2.29
C THR A 89 -1.72 14.76 2.60
N ALA A 90 -1.28 14.89 3.86
CA ALA A 90 0.02 14.42 4.33
C ALA A 90 0.26 12.92 4.05
N LEU A 91 -0.77 12.06 4.09
CA LEU A 91 -0.60 10.62 3.79
C LEU A 91 -0.15 10.36 2.36
N VAL A 92 -0.58 11.19 1.40
CA VAL A 92 -0.22 11.07 -0.02
C VAL A 92 1.28 11.22 -0.23
N LEU A 93 1.96 11.94 0.67
CA LEU A 93 3.42 12.13 0.64
C LEU A 93 4.15 11.14 1.56
N VAL A 94 3.60 10.90 2.75
CA VAL A 94 4.26 10.08 3.78
C VAL A 94 4.31 8.60 3.39
N ILE A 95 3.25 8.06 2.79
CA ILE A 95 3.22 6.65 2.37
C ILE A 95 4.32 6.34 1.33
N PRO A 96 4.42 7.07 0.19
CA PRO A 96 5.48 6.82 -0.77
C PRO A 96 6.86 7.13 -0.18
N ALA A 97 7.01 8.15 0.66
CA ALA A 97 8.28 8.43 1.32
C ALA A 97 8.73 7.28 2.25
N ALA A 98 7.82 6.75 3.07
CA ALA A 98 8.07 5.60 3.94
C ALA A 98 8.42 4.36 3.12
N PHE A 99 7.73 4.12 1.99
CA PHE A 99 8.04 3.01 1.09
C PHE A 99 9.42 3.16 0.41
N ILE A 100 9.76 4.36 -0.06
CA ILE A 100 11.08 4.64 -0.66
C ILE A 100 12.18 4.41 0.37
N GLN A 101 12.02 4.91 1.61
CA GLN A 101 12.97 4.64 2.68
C GLN A 101 13.06 3.13 2.97
N TYR A 102 11.92 2.44 3.03
CA TYR A 102 11.87 0.99 3.19
C TYR A 102 12.66 0.22 2.14
N MET A 103 12.49 0.59 0.87
CA MET A 103 13.22 0.03 -0.26
C MET A 103 14.73 0.27 -0.17
N LEU A 104 15.14 1.51 0.11
CA LEU A 104 16.55 1.92 0.16
C LEU A 104 17.30 1.26 1.30
N ASP A 105 16.73 1.30 2.50
CA ASP A 105 17.30 0.73 3.72
C ASP A 105 17.46 -0.80 3.61
N SER A 106 16.56 -1.45 2.87
CA SER A 106 16.64 -2.89 2.58
C SER A 106 17.66 -3.23 1.49
N LYS A 107 18.28 -2.24 0.83
CA LYS A 107 19.13 -2.40 -0.35
C LYS A 107 18.44 -3.20 -1.47
N ALA A 108 17.14 -3.00 -1.65
CA ALA A 108 16.33 -3.79 -2.57
C ALA A 108 16.81 -3.68 -4.02
N LEU A 109 17.30 -2.50 -4.42
CA LEU A 109 17.89 -2.26 -5.75
C LEU A 109 19.19 -3.06 -5.99
N ALA A 110 19.87 -3.50 -4.93
CA ALA A 110 21.01 -4.40 -5.00
C ALA A 110 20.58 -5.89 -4.98
N GLY A 111 19.29 -6.18 -5.12
CA GLY A 111 18.75 -7.55 -5.13
C GLY A 111 18.58 -8.19 -3.76
N GLN A 112 18.70 -7.42 -2.68
CA GLN A 112 18.45 -7.91 -1.32
C GLN A 112 16.93 -8.00 -1.05
N PRO A 113 16.46 -8.99 -0.28
CA PRO A 113 15.06 -9.08 0.09
C PRO A 113 14.68 -7.91 1.01
N LEU A 114 13.43 -7.46 0.89
CA LEU A 114 12.91 -6.39 1.72
C LEU A 114 12.79 -6.82 3.20
N LYS A 115 13.18 -5.93 4.13
CA LYS A 115 13.11 -6.16 5.58
C LYS A 115 12.40 -5.01 6.29
N ALA A 116 11.14 -5.24 6.64
CA ALA A 116 10.31 -4.26 7.33
C ALA A 116 10.59 -4.26 8.84
N SER A 117 10.55 -3.08 9.47
CA SER A 117 10.41 -2.99 10.93
C SER A 117 8.99 -3.42 11.33
N SER A 118 8.81 -3.83 12.58
CA SER A 118 7.48 -4.21 13.09
C SER A 118 6.47 -3.08 12.89
N LEU A 119 6.83 -1.85 13.25
CA LEU A 119 5.95 -0.69 13.10
C LEU A 119 5.66 -0.36 11.62
N GLY A 120 6.67 -0.44 10.74
CA GLY A 120 6.49 -0.23 9.31
C GLY A 120 5.57 -1.27 8.67
N ARG A 121 5.66 -2.54 9.11
CA ARG A 121 4.76 -3.61 8.68
C ARG A 121 3.31 -3.33 9.09
N TYR A 122 3.07 -2.92 10.33
CA TYR A 122 1.73 -2.59 10.79
C TYR A 122 1.17 -1.37 10.07
N ASN A 123 1.96 -0.32 9.87
CA ASN A 123 1.55 0.85 9.10
C ASN A 123 1.13 0.48 7.67
N GLY A 124 1.90 -0.38 6.99
CA GLY A 124 1.55 -0.88 5.65
C GLY A 124 0.17 -1.56 5.60
N ILE A 125 -0.12 -2.45 6.55
CA ILE A 125 -1.43 -3.11 6.68
C ILE A 125 -2.52 -2.07 6.97
N SER A 126 -2.25 -1.12 7.89
CA SER A 126 -3.20 -0.10 8.26
C SER A 126 -3.54 0.85 7.10
N TYR A 127 -2.61 1.16 6.19
CA TYR A 127 -2.92 1.97 5.00
C TYR A 127 -3.94 1.28 4.10
N PHE A 128 -3.82 -0.04 3.90
CA PHE A 128 -4.78 -0.80 3.11
C PHE A 128 -6.17 -0.80 3.74
N VAL A 129 -6.24 -1.06 5.05
CA VAL A 129 -7.51 -1.02 5.78
C VAL A 129 -8.13 0.37 5.70
N PHE A 130 -7.32 1.41 5.93
CA PHE A 130 -7.75 2.80 5.86
C PHE A 130 -8.26 3.19 4.47
N ALA A 131 -7.58 2.77 3.40
CA ALA A 131 -7.98 3.04 2.02
C ALA A 131 -9.30 2.32 1.64
N GLY A 132 -9.48 1.09 2.11
CA GLY A 132 -10.63 0.25 1.74
C GLY A 132 -11.90 0.52 2.56
N PHE A 133 -11.77 0.87 3.84
CA PHE A 133 -12.93 0.95 4.75
C PHE A 133 -13.97 2.03 4.35
N PRO A 134 -13.59 3.28 3.99
CA PRO A 134 -14.55 4.27 3.50
C PRO A 134 -15.33 3.78 2.28
N VAL A 135 -14.64 3.11 1.36
CA VAL A 135 -15.25 2.57 0.13
C VAL A 135 -16.27 1.48 0.46
N MET A 136 -15.92 0.57 1.37
CA MET A 136 -16.83 -0.49 1.82
C MET A 136 -18.09 0.08 2.48
N GLN A 137 -17.94 1.03 3.42
CA GLN A 137 -19.08 1.56 4.16
C GLN A 137 -20.05 2.32 3.24
N LEU A 138 -19.52 3.11 2.29
CA LEU A 138 -20.31 3.82 1.28
C LEU A 138 -21.07 2.88 0.36
N THR A 139 -20.40 1.82 -0.10
CA THR A 139 -21.01 0.81 -0.98
C THR A 139 -22.17 0.10 -0.28
N LEU A 140 -21.99 -0.25 0.99
CA LEU A 140 -23.01 -0.95 1.78
C LEU A 140 -24.14 -0.01 2.25
N GLY A 141 -24.02 1.30 2.07
CA GLY A 141 -24.96 2.29 2.59
C GLY A 141 -25.00 2.35 4.12
N ILE A 142 -23.94 1.88 4.79
CA ILE A 142 -23.81 1.90 6.26
C ILE A 142 -22.74 2.90 6.66
N THR A 143 -22.95 3.64 7.75
CA THR A 143 -21.92 4.52 8.32
C THR A 143 -21.52 3.98 9.69
N LEU A 144 -20.52 3.11 9.71
CA LEU A 144 -19.98 2.54 10.96
C LEU A 144 -19.04 3.52 11.65
N ILE A 145 -18.18 4.19 10.87
CA ILE A 145 -17.24 5.21 11.35
C ILE A 145 -17.62 6.54 10.70
N PRO A 146 -17.86 7.61 11.47
CA PRO A 146 -18.12 8.93 10.90
C PRO A 146 -16.93 9.40 10.05
N PHE A 147 -17.20 10.02 8.90
CA PHE A 147 -16.13 10.46 7.98
C PHE A 147 -15.10 11.40 8.61
N SER A 148 -15.51 12.23 9.57
CA SER A 148 -14.61 13.09 10.33
C SER A 148 -13.56 12.33 11.14
N TRP A 149 -13.86 11.10 11.58
CA TRP A 149 -12.91 10.27 12.32
C TRP A 149 -11.80 9.72 11.41
N PHE A 150 -12.06 9.52 10.12
CA PHE A 150 -11.00 9.08 9.19
C PHE A 150 -9.89 10.12 9.06
N VAL A 151 -10.19 11.41 9.15
CA VAL A 151 -9.16 12.45 9.16
C VAL A 151 -8.24 12.29 10.36
N TRP A 152 -8.79 12.07 11.56
CA TRP A 152 -8.02 11.86 12.79
C TRP A 152 -7.23 10.55 12.78
N ILE A 153 -7.84 9.45 12.32
CA ILE A 153 -7.16 8.18 12.13
C ILE A 153 -6.00 8.34 11.14
N GLY A 154 -6.23 9.07 10.05
CA GLY A 154 -5.21 9.37 9.04
C GLY A 154 -4.04 10.17 9.61
N TRP A 155 -4.29 11.14 10.48
CA TRP A 155 -3.22 11.86 11.19
C TRP A 155 -2.46 10.95 12.16
N GLY A 156 -3.15 10.04 12.84
CA GLY A 156 -2.52 8.98 13.63
C GLY A 156 -1.55 8.15 12.80
N LEU A 157 -1.99 7.73 11.60
CA LEU A 157 -1.14 7.01 10.65
C LEU A 157 0.05 7.84 10.18
N VAL A 158 -0.11 9.14 9.91
CA VAL A 158 1.03 10.03 9.59
C VAL A 158 2.08 9.99 10.70
N VAL A 159 1.65 10.14 11.95
CA VAL A 159 2.55 10.15 13.11
C VAL A 159 3.27 8.81 13.27
N THR A 160 2.55 7.69 13.23
CA THR A 160 3.17 6.35 13.36
C THR A 160 4.12 6.04 12.20
N SER A 161 3.85 6.57 11.01
CA SER A 161 4.72 6.46 9.84
C SER A 161 6.02 7.20 10.05
N ILE A 162 5.95 8.45 10.50
CA ILE A 162 7.13 9.28 10.79
C ILE A 162 7.97 8.62 11.90
N ILE A 163 7.34 8.15 12.98
CA ILE A 163 8.04 7.42 14.05
C ILE A 163 8.77 6.21 13.49
N SER A 164 8.11 5.40 12.66
CA SER A 164 8.74 4.24 12.03
C SER A 164 9.90 4.61 11.09
N MET A 165 9.81 5.74 10.39
CA MET A 165 10.87 6.22 9.51
C MET A 165 12.10 6.66 10.30
N VAL A 166 11.89 7.41 11.38
CA VAL A 166 12.96 7.87 12.28
C VAL A 166 13.64 6.69 12.97
N ASP A 167 12.89 5.74 13.52
CA ASP A 167 13.43 4.54 14.18
C ASP A 167 14.37 3.75 13.26
N ARG A 168 13.97 3.56 11.99
CA ARG A 168 14.80 2.89 10.98
C ARG A 168 16.04 3.69 10.63
N LEU A 169 15.92 5.01 10.49
CA LEU A 169 17.07 5.87 10.22
C LEU A 169 18.10 5.83 11.35
N VAL A 170 17.65 5.93 12.60
CA VAL A 170 18.53 5.83 13.80
C VAL A 170 19.23 4.48 13.85
N THR A 171 18.51 3.39 13.60
CA THR A 171 19.08 2.03 13.56
C THR A 171 20.18 1.91 12.50
N LEU A 172 19.99 2.50 11.32
CA LEU A 172 20.98 2.47 10.24
C LEU A 172 22.24 3.28 10.53
N LEU A 173 22.08 4.43 11.20
CA LEU A 173 23.21 5.26 11.60
C LEU A 173 24.01 4.61 12.72
N SER A 174 23.33 3.94 13.66
CA SER A 174 23.97 3.25 14.79
C SER A 174 24.76 2.01 14.37
N ASN A 175 24.28 1.27 13.36
CA ASN A 175 24.96 0.06 12.83
C ASN A 175 26.11 0.36 11.85
N LYS A 176 26.37 1.64 11.54
CA LYS A 176 27.51 2.06 10.69
C LYS A 176 28.77 2.41 11.50
N GLN A 177 28.67 2.47 12.83
CA GLN A 177 29.81 2.57 13.76
C GLN A 177 30.35 1.17 14.06
#